data_AF-A0A7S2CN00-F1
#
_entry.id   AF-A0A7S2CN00-F1
#
_cell.length_a   1.000
_cell.length_b   1.000
_cell.length_c   1.000
_cell.angle_alpha   90.00
_cell.angle_beta   90.00
_cell.angle_gamma   90.00
#
_symmetry.space_group_name_H-M   'P 1'
#
loop_
_entity.id
_entity.type
_entity.pdbx_description
1 polymer ?
#
loop_
_entity_poly.entity_id
_entity_poly.type
_entity_poly.pdbx_seq_one_letter_code
_entity_poly.pdbx_strand_id
1 'polypeptide(L)'
;MNNRLNEILPVEDANTGRNPLTAGLNQGDIESNHPTTPHRGSMSSPSFMHDFFSQVETVKKYVKNIKHGCKEIQRISQDMMLATTAEAESKLSQELTPKIAAANDFVKKCKELLSTMRDETKEKSEAQLLNANEKRIRENLLNTLTRKFVDVTKEYQKRQEMYKEDVRKKVSRQIKIVKEDATEEEIDAIMQSEGGTGAVFK
;
A
#
# COMPACT_ATOMS: atom_id res chain seq x y z
N MET A 1 -12.15 19.79 3.39
CA MET A 1 -10.82 20.41 3.25
C MET A 1 -10.05 19.70 2.15
N ASN A 2 -9.78 20.43 1.07
CA ASN A 2 -8.76 20.25 0.03
C ASN A 2 -8.68 18.93 -0.76
N ASN A 3 -9.51 18.91 -1.81
CA ASN A 3 -9.43 18.05 -2.99
C ASN A 3 -8.23 18.46 -3.89
N ARG A 4 -6.99 18.09 -3.50
CA ARG A 4 -5.74 18.44 -4.23
C ARG A 4 -4.88 17.23 -4.59
N LEU A 5 -5.44 16.19 -5.20
CA LEU A 5 -4.66 14.99 -5.56
C LEU A 5 -4.94 14.46 -6.97
N ASN A 6 -5.36 15.34 -7.87
CA ASN A 6 -5.47 15.05 -9.30
C ASN A 6 -4.16 15.30 -10.09
N GLU A 7 -3.03 15.52 -9.42
CA GLU A 7 -1.71 15.50 -10.08
C GLU A 7 -1.24 14.06 -10.23
N ILE A 8 -1.85 13.41 -11.21
CA ILE A 8 -1.47 12.13 -11.76
C ILE A 8 -0.10 12.31 -12.40
N LEU A 9 0.89 11.56 -11.88
CA LEU A 9 2.19 11.43 -12.51
C LEU A 9 2.01 10.87 -13.93
N PRO A 10 2.59 11.49 -14.98
CA PRO A 10 2.47 10.97 -16.33
C PRO A 10 3.15 9.60 -16.40
N VAL A 11 2.35 8.58 -16.70
CA VAL A 11 2.84 7.23 -17.01
C VAL A 11 3.07 7.22 -18.52
N GLU A 12 4.30 7.43 -18.95
CA GLU A 12 4.67 7.18 -20.35
C GLU A 12 4.65 5.66 -20.59
N ASP A 13 3.71 5.24 -21.44
CA ASP A 13 3.58 3.87 -21.93
C ASP A 13 4.77 3.54 -22.84
N ALA A 14 5.64 2.65 -22.38
CA ALA A 14 6.60 2.00 -23.25
C ALA A 14 6.82 0.53 -22.88
N ASN A 15 6.40 -0.30 -23.83
CA ASN A 15 7.01 -1.57 -24.23
C ASN A 15 6.42 -2.88 -23.68
N THR A 16 5.38 -3.30 -24.40
CA THR A 16 4.98 -4.67 -24.67
C THR A 16 6.14 -5.46 -25.29
N GLY A 17 6.66 -6.49 -24.61
CA GLY A 17 7.71 -7.35 -25.19
C GLY A 17 7.95 -8.61 -24.39
N ARG A 18 7.26 -9.68 -24.80
CA ARG A 18 7.26 -11.04 -24.23
C ARG A 18 8.66 -11.69 -24.18
N ASN A 19 8.94 -12.40 -23.09
CA ASN A 19 9.78 -13.61 -23.12
C ASN A 19 8.96 -14.80 -23.65
N PRO A 20 9.61 -15.78 -24.28
CA PRO A 20 9.50 -17.12 -23.73
C PRO A 20 10.83 -17.88 -23.68
N LEU A 21 11.00 -18.60 -22.57
CA LEU A 21 11.91 -19.73 -22.41
C LEU A 21 11.52 -20.86 -23.38
N THR A 22 12.47 -21.62 -23.92
CA THR A 22 12.66 -23.07 -23.68
C THR A 22 13.57 -23.74 -24.72
N ALA A 23 14.35 -24.69 -24.20
CA ALA A 23 14.80 -25.97 -24.79
C ALA A 23 15.79 -26.00 -25.96
N GLY A 24 16.93 -26.65 -25.69
CA GLY A 24 17.87 -27.12 -26.70
C GLY A 24 19.09 -27.79 -26.05
N LEU A 25 18.92 -29.04 -25.61
CA LEU A 25 20.01 -29.94 -25.21
C LEU A 25 20.94 -30.17 -26.41
N ASN A 26 22.26 -30.08 -26.21
CA ASN A 26 23.18 -30.93 -26.96
C ASN A 26 24.43 -31.28 -26.16
N GLN A 27 24.80 -32.54 -26.30
CA GLN A 27 25.87 -33.29 -25.64
C GLN A 27 27.21 -33.02 -26.35
N GLY A 28 28.32 -32.91 -25.61
CA GLY A 28 29.66 -32.87 -26.22
C GLY A 28 30.79 -32.66 -25.22
N ASP A 29 31.53 -33.75 -25.02
CA ASP A 29 32.97 -33.82 -24.71
C ASP A 29 33.48 -33.69 -23.27
N ILE A 30 34.10 -34.81 -22.86
CA ILE A 30 34.86 -35.06 -21.65
C ILE A 30 36.28 -34.56 -21.90
N GLU A 31 36.74 -33.56 -21.14
CA GLU A 31 38.17 -33.37 -20.93
C GLU A 31 38.45 -32.98 -19.48
N SER A 32 39.05 -33.93 -18.78
CA SER A 32 39.55 -33.84 -17.41
C SER A 32 40.76 -32.93 -17.34
N ASN A 33 40.66 -31.82 -16.58
CA ASN A 33 41.84 -31.13 -16.06
C ASN A 33 41.61 -30.55 -14.66
N HIS A 34 42.65 -30.64 -13.84
CA HIS A 34 42.73 -30.47 -12.38
C HIS A 34 42.18 -29.11 -11.84
N PRO A 35 41.67 -29.04 -10.59
CA PRO A 35 41.18 -27.80 -10.00
C PRO A 35 42.34 -26.84 -9.73
N THR A 36 42.32 -25.68 -10.38
CA THR A 36 43.07 -24.52 -9.92
C THR A 36 42.04 -23.52 -9.42
N THR A 37 41.86 -23.46 -8.11
CA THR A 37 41.13 -22.40 -7.44
C THR A 37 41.83 -21.06 -7.68
N PRO A 38 41.22 -20.07 -8.33
CA PRO A 38 41.56 -18.70 -8.03
C PRO A 38 40.72 -18.32 -6.81
N HIS A 39 41.35 -18.38 -5.64
CA HIS A 39 40.87 -17.65 -4.46
C HIS A 39 40.94 -16.16 -4.82
N ARG A 40 39.87 -15.62 -5.42
CA ARG A 40 39.80 -14.21 -5.81
C ARG A 40 38.65 -13.55 -5.08
N GLY A 41 38.98 -13.08 -3.88
CA GLY A 41 38.34 -11.97 -3.19
C GLY A 41 36.82 -12.08 -3.06
N SER A 42 36.37 -12.43 -1.85
CA SER A 42 35.26 -11.69 -1.26
C SER A 42 35.70 -10.22 -1.16
N MET A 43 35.70 -9.52 -2.30
CA MET A 43 35.62 -8.07 -2.30
C MET A 43 34.19 -7.81 -1.85
N SER A 44 34.05 -7.52 -0.56
CA SER A 44 33.02 -6.65 -0.05
C SER A 44 33.07 -5.37 -0.88
N SER A 45 32.46 -5.41 -2.06
CA SER A 45 32.07 -4.24 -2.80
C SER A 45 31.22 -3.41 -1.84
N PRO A 46 31.44 -2.09 -1.72
CA PRO A 46 30.49 -1.21 -1.07
C PRO A 46 29.12 -1.55 -1.66
N SER A 47 28.24 -2.11 -0.84
CA SER A 47 27.16 -2.96 -1.31
C SER A 47 26.32 -2.21 -2.35
N PHE A 48 26.45 -2.62 -3.62
CA PHE A 48 25.87 -1.93 -4.77
C PHE A 48 24.37 -1.68 -4.52
N MET A 49 23.95 -0.41 -4.56
CA MET A 49 22.58 0.02 -4.29
C MET A 49 21.98 -0.42 -2.93
N HIS A 50 22.79 -0.74 -1.92
CA HIS A 50 22.30 -1.24 -0.63
C HIS A 50 21.20 -0.39 -0.02
N ASP A 51 21.43 0.92 0.07
CA ASP A 51 20.48 1.84 0.70
C ASP A 51 19.18 1.91 -0.11
N PHE A 52 19.29 1.89 -1.45
CA PHE A 52 18.13 1.84 -2.33
C PHE A 52 17.34 0.55 -2.13
N PHE A 53 17.99 -0.61 -2.07
CA PHE A 53 17.32 -1.89 -1.84
C PHE A 53 16.69 -1.98 -0.44
N SER A 54 17.31 -1.39 0.58
CA SER A 54 16.75 -1.28 1.92
C SER A 54 15.47 -0.43 1.93
N GLN A 55 15.49 0.71 1.23
CA GLN A 55 14.31 1.56 1.04
C GLN A 55 13.20 0.80 0.28
N VAL A 56 13.55 0.08 -0.80
CA VAL A 56 12.62 -0.79 -1.56
C VAL A 56 11.94 -1.82 -0.65
N GLU A 57 12.70 -2.49 0.22
CA GLU A 57 12.13 -3.49 1.13
C GLU A 57 11.23 -2.86 2.19
N THR A 58 11.59 -1.67 2.66
CA THR A 58 10.77 -0.88 3.57
C THR A 58 9.44 -0.48 2.92
N VAL A 59 9.45 0.00 1.68
CA VAL A 59 8.22 0.29 0.91
C VAL A 59 7.35 -0.97 0.77
N LYS A 60 7.94 -2.12 0.41
CA LYS A 60 7.18 -3.37 0.32
C LYS A 60 6.55 -3.75 1.65
N LYS A 61 7.24 -3.54 2.77
CA LYS A 61 6.71 -3.78 4.11
C LYS A 61 5.52 -2.86 4.40
N TYR A 62 5.60 -1.57 4.06
CA TYR A 62 4.47 -0.66 4.20
C TYR A 62 3.28 -1.09 3.34
N VAL A 63 3.48 -1.44 2.08
CA VAL A 63 2.41 -1.95 1.20
C VAL A 63 1.73 -3.20 1.80
N LYS A 64 2.51 -4.14 2.34
CA LYS A 64 1.96 -5.32 3.02
C LYS A 64 1.15 -4.95 4.26
N ASN A 65 1.64 -4.01 5.07
CA ASN A 65 0.96 -3.55 6.28
C ASN A 65 -0.34 -2.81 5.97
N ILE A 66 -0.38 -1.97 4.93
CA ILE A 66 -1.61 -1.32 4.47
C ILE A 66 -2.62 -2.39 4.09
N LYS A 67 -2.22 -3.37 3.28
CA LYS A 67 -3.10 -4.48 2.86
C LYS A 67 -3.62 -5.30 4.05
N HIS A 68 -2.78 -5.56 5.05
CA HIS A 68 -3.21 -6.23 6.26
C HIS A 68 -4.21 -5.37 7.06
N GLY A 69 -3.92 -4.07 7.23
CA GLY A 69 -4.84 -3.11 7.83
C GLY A 69 -6.21 -3.09 7.15
N CYS A 70 -6.26 -3.10 5.81
CA CYS A 70 -7.51 -3.19 5.05
C CYS A 70 -8.35 -4.43 5.37
N LYS A 71 -7.69 -5.57 5.63
CA LYS A 71 -8.36 -6.83 5.99
C LYS A 71 -8.86 -6.81 7.43
N GLU A 72 -8.07 -6.29 8.36
CA GLU A 72 -8.49 -6.18 9.76
C GLU A 72 -9.64 -5.19 9.92
N ILE A 73 -9.58 -4.04 9.24
CA ILE A 73 -10.67 -3.06 9.19
C ILE A 73 -11.94 -3.71 8.63
N GLN A 74 -11.84 -4.50 7.57
CA GLN A 74 -12.99 -5.25 7.05
C GLN A 74 -13.57 -6.20 8.10
N ARG A 75 -12.72 -7.03 8.72
CA ARG A 75 -13.16 -8.04 9.66
C ARG A 75 -13.89 -7.39 10.85
N ILE A 76 -13.25 -6.39 11.46
CA ILE A 76 -13.82 -5.69 12.62
C ILE A 76 -15.11 -4.94 12.22
N SER A 77 -15.15 -4.33 11.02
CA SER A 77 -16.39 -3.72 10.48
C SER A 77 -17.53 -4.72 10.34
N GLN A 78 -17.24 -5.93 9.82
CA GLN A 78 -18.24 -6.98 9.67
C GLN A 78 -18.72 -7.50 11.02
N ASP A 79 -17.80 -7.74 11.95
CA ASP A 79 -18.10 -8.16 13.32
C ASP A 79 -18.97 -7.11 14.02
N MET A 80 -18.69 -5.81 13.79
CA MET A 80 -19.46 -4.70 14.33
C MET A 80 -20.88 -4.66 13.75
N MET A 81 -21.07 -4.99 12.47
CA MET A 81 -22.41 -5.08 11.87
C MET A 81 -23.23 -6.24 12.44
N LEU A 82 -22.59 -7.34 12.83
CA LEU A 82 -23.24 -8.51 13.42
C LEU A 82 -23.47 -8.36 14.93
N ALA A 83 -22.76 -7.47 15.60
CA ALA A 83 -22.93 -7.21 17.02
C ALA A 83 -24.37 -6.72 17.31
N THR A 84 -25.03 -7.38 18.27
CA THR A 84 -26.41 -7.11 18.70
C THR A 84 -26.49 -6.33 20.01
N THR A 85 -25.35 -5.97 20.60
CA THR A 85 -25.26 -5.26 21.89
C THR A 85 -24.33 -4.06 21.79
N ALA A 86 -24.71 -2.94 22.40
CA ALA A 86 -23.90 -1.71 22.42
C ALA A 86 -22.50 -1.90 23.05
N GLU A 87 -22.36 -2.79 24.02
CA GLU A 87 -21.07 -3.09 24.66
C GLU A 87 -20.07 -3.75 23.68
N ALA A 88 -20.53 -4.75 22.93
CA ALA A 88 -19.71 -5.40 21.89
C ALA A 88 -19.33 -4.42 20.77
N GLU A 89 -20.24 -3.54 20.36
CA GLU A 89 -19.97 -2.50 19.37
C GLU A 89 -18.90 -1.52 19.85
N SER A 90 -19.01 -1.05 21.10
CA SER A 90 -18.05 -0.12 21.70
C SER A 90 -16.65 -0.73 21.74
N LYS A 91 -16.53 -2.00 22.14
CA LYS A 91 -15.25 -2.73 22.16
C LYS A 91 -14.63 -2.87 20.77
N LEU A 92 -15.44 -3.22 19.76
CA LEU A 92 -14.97 -3.34 18.37
C LEU A 92 -14.57 -1.98 17.78
N SER A 93 -15.26 -0.89 18.15
CA SER A 93 -14.91 0.47 17.73
C SER A 93 -13.57 0.94 18.32
N GLN A 94 -13.32 0.61 19.59
CA GLN A 94 -12.03 0.85 20.25
C GLN A 94 -10.90 0.05 19.62
N GLU A 95 -11.16 -1.17 19.13
CA GLU A 95 -10.18 -1.97 18.39
C GLU A 95 -9.94 -1.43 16.97
N LEU A 96 -10.97 -0.92 16.32
CA LEU A 96 -10.91 -0.44 14.94
C LEU A 96 -10.10 0.86 14.78
N THR A 97 -10.30 1.81 15.69
CA THR A 97 -9.64 3.13 15.66
C THR A 97 -8.12 3.07 15.51
N PRO A 98 -7.36 2.31 16.33
CA PRO A 98 -5.91 2.21 16.17
C PRO A 98 -5.49 1.49 14.87
N LYS A 99 -6.33 0.59 14.32
CA LYS A 99 -6.03 -0.08 13.03
C LYS A 99 -6.13 0.90 11.87
N ILE A 100 -7.14 1.78 11.88
CA ILE A 100 -7.30 2.85 10.89
C ILE A 100 -6.14 3.84 11.01
N ALA A 101 -5.81 4.28 12.23
CA ALA A 101 -4.67 5.18 12.46
C ALA A 101 -3.37 4.58 11.95
N ALA A 102 -3.07 3.32 12.28
CA ALA A 102 -1.88 2.62 11.80
C ALA A 102 -1.84 2.48 10.27
N ALA A 103 -2.98 2.16 9.64
CA ALA A 103 -3.06 2.06 8.18
C ALA A 103 -2.79 3.41 7.51
N ASN A 104 -3.39 4.51 8.01
CA ASN A 104 -3.12 5.87 7.53
C ASN A 104 -1.63 6.24 7.68
N ASP A 105 -1.04 5.87 8.81
CA ASP A 105 0.38 6.10 9.08
C ASP A 105 1.28 5.38 8.07
N PHE A 106 0.97 4.13 7.73
CA PHE A 106 1.70 3.39 6.70
C PHE A 106 1.49 3.98 5.30
N VAL A 107 0.29 4.43 4.96
CA VAL A 107 0.02 5.12 3.68
C VAL A 107 0.88 6.38 3.57
N LYS A 108 0.92 7.20 4.62
CA LYS A 108 1.73 8.43 4.67
C LYS A 108 3.22 8.12 4.53
N LYS A 109 3.75 7.22 5.36
CA LYS A 109 5.17 6.81 5.35
C LYS A 109 5.58 6.20 4.00
N CYS A 110 4.72 5.40 3.39
CA CYS A 110 4.95 4.81 2.08
C CYS A 110 5.02 5.88 0.98
N LYS A 111 4.12 6.86 1.01
CA LYS A 111 4.10 7.99 0.07
C LYS A 111 5.35 8.85 0.19
N GLU A 112 5.71 9.23 1.41
CA GLU A 112 6.91 10.04 1.70
C GLU A 112 8.17 9.34 1.21
N LEU A 113 8.35 8.06 1.57
CA LEU A 113 9.51 7.29 1.15
C LEU A 113 9.59 7.11 -0.38
N LEU A 114 8.47 6.83 -1.06
CA LEU A 114 8.44 6.75 -2.52
C LEU A 114 8.80 8.09 -3.18
N SER A 115 8.36 9.22 -2.62
CA SER A 115 8.72 10.55 -3.11
C SER A 115 10.22 10.79 -2.95
N THR A 116 10.76 10.56 -1.75
CA THR A 116 12.19 10.71 -1.47
C THR A 116 13.04 9.85 -2.40
N MET A 117 12.69 8.57 -2.59
CA MET A 117 13.39 7.68 -3.52
C MET A 117 13.38 8.18 -4.97
N ARG A 118 12.25 8.77 -5.40
CA ARG A 118 12.11 9.35 -6.73
C ARG A 118 13.00 10.59 -6.89
N ASP A 119 12.96 11.49 -5.92
CA ASP A 119 13.73 12.72 -5.94
C ASP A 119 15.24 12.42 -5.90
N GLU A 120 15.68 11.50 -5.04
CA GLU A 120 17.06 11.02 -5.00
C GLU A 120 17.50 10.39 -6.33
N THR A 121 16.64 9.60 -6.97
CA THR A 121 16.95 8.96 -8.26
C THR A 121 17.07 10.01 -9.37
N LYS A 122 16.20 11.03 -9.35
CA LYS A 122 16.24 12.15 -10.29
C LYS A 122 17.51 12.98 -10.11
N GLU A 123 17.79 13.43 -8.89
CA GLU A 123 18.96 14.24 -8.55
C GLU A 123 20.26 13.53 -8.93
N LYS A 124 20.41 12.25 -8.54
CA LYS A 124 21.60 11.46 -8.89
C LYS A 124 21.71 11.19 -10.39
N SER A 125 20.58 11.09 -11.12
CA SER A 125 20.60 10.98 -12.58
C SER A 125 21.03 12.28 -13.26
N GLU A 126 20.57 13.44 -12.77
CA GLU A 126 20.91 14.76 -13.33
C GLU A 126 22.39 15.10 -13.06
N ALA A 127 22.89 14.75 -11.87
CA ALA A 127 24.30 14.88 -11.50
C ALA A 127 25.22 13.82 -12.15
N GLN A 128 24.68 12.95 -13.04
CA GLN A 128 25.41 11.85 -13.67
C GLN A 128 26.14 10.91 -12.69
N LEU A 129 25.64 10.81 -11.45
CA LEU A 129 26.17 9.94 -10.40
C LEU A 129 25.68 8.49 -10.53
N LEU A 130 24.72 8.23 -11.41
CA LEU A 130 24.20 6.89 -11.70
C LEU A 130 24.68 6.41 -13.06
N ASN A 131 25.15 5.16 -13.13
CA ASN A 131 25.35 4.50 -14.41
C ASN A 131 23.98 4.11 -15.03
N ALA A 132 23.97 3.87 -16.35
CA ALA A 132 22.74 3.58 -17.09
C ALA A 132 21.96 2.36 -16.55
N ASN A 133 22.69 1.35 -16.06
CA ASN A 133 22.10 0.14 -15.48
C ASN A 133 21.41 0.44 -14.15
N GLU A 134 22.09 1.14 -13.24
CA GLU A 134 21.56 1.55 -11.94
C GLU A 134 20.34 2.45 -12.11
N LYS A 135 20.39 3.44 -13.01
CA LYS A 135 19.26 4.29 -13.34
C LYS A 135 18.04 3.47 -13.75
N ARG A 136 18.20 2.56 -14.71
CA ARG A 136 17.13 1.69 -15.20
C ARG A 136 16.55 0.80 -14.10
N ILE A 137 17.40 0.25 -13.23
CA ILE A 137 16.95 -0.57 -12.10
C ILE A 137 16.11 0.25 -11.13
N ARG A 138 16.59 1.45 -10.75
CA ARG A 138 15.87 2.36 -9.84
C ARG A 138 14.51 2.76 -10.39
N GLU A 139 14.46 3.20 -11.65
CA GLU A 139 13.22 3.62 -12.33
C GLU A 139 12.19 2.47 -12.41
N ASN A 140 12.62 1.28 -12.81
CA ASN A 140 11.72 0.12 -12.93
C ASN A 140 11.12 -0.29 -11.57
N LEU A 141 11.94 -0.32 -10.52
CA LEU A 141 11.49 -0.66 -9.17
C LEU A 141 10.56 0.42 -8.61
N LEU A 142 10.91 1.70 -8.76
CA LEU A 142 10.06 2.82 -8.35
C LEU A 142 8.69 2.78 -9.04
N ASN A 143 8.65 2.56 -10.36
CA ASN A 143 7.41 2.45 -11.11
C ASN A 143 6.56 1.28 -10.62
N THR A 144 7.17 0.13 -10.38
CA THR A 144 6.48 -1.07 -9.88
C THR A 144 5.90 -0.84 -8.48
N LEU A 145 6.69 -0.27 -7.57
CA LEU A 145 6.26 0.01 -6.20
C LEU A 145 5.17 1.09 -6.16
N THR A 146 5.28 2.14 -6.98
CA THR A 146 4.29 3.20 -7.08
C THR A 146 2.94 2.65 -7.55
N ARG A 147 2.91 1.81 -8.59
CA ARG A 147 1.67 1.15 -9.04
C ARG A 147 1.03 0.33 -7.92
N LYS A 148 1.82 -0.53 -7.26
CA LYS A 148 1.34 -1.33 -6.12
C LYS A 148 0.82 -0.49 -4.95
N PHE A 149 1.49 0.62 -4.66
CA PHE A 149 1.06 1.56 -3.62
C PHE A 149 -0.28 2.21 -3.98
N VAL A 150 -0.46 2.65 -5.22
CA VAL A 150 -1.73 3.21 -5.69
C VAL A 150 -2.85 2.17 -5.60
N ASP A 151 -2.60 0.94 -6.03
CA ASP A 151 -3.60 -0.14 -5.99
C ASP A 151 -4.06 -0.42 -4.55
N VAL A 152 -3.12 -0.59 -3.62
CA VAL A 152 -3.47 -0.86 -2.21
C VAL A 152 -4.13 0.34 -1.53
N THR A 153 -3.75 1.56 -1.92
CA THR A 153 -4.35 2.78 -1.37
C THR A 153 -5.77 2.97 -1.87
N LYS A 154 -6.06 2.65 -3.12
CA LYS A 154 -7.42 2.63 -3.66
C LYS A 154 -8.29 1.58 -2.97
N GLU A 155 -7.74 0.38 -2.75
CA GLU A 155 -8.43 -0.67 -1.99
C GLU A 155 -8.75 -0.17 -0.57
N TYR A 156 -7.80 0.48 0.09
CA TYR A 156 -8.00 1.08 1.41
C TYR A 156 -9.08 2.18 1.41
N GLN A 157 -9.07 3.09 0.45
CA GLN A 157 -10.07 4.16 0.33
C GLN A 157 -11.48 3.58 0.14
N LYS A 158 -11.63 2.61 -0.77
CA LYS A 158 -12.90 1.90 -0.98
C LYS A 158 -13.40 1.25 0.32
N ARG A 159 -12.48 0.74 1.16
CA ARG A 159 -12.85 0.16 2.46
C ARG A 159 -13.35 1.18 3.46
N GLN A 160 -12.74 2.36 3.51
CA GLN A 160 -13.21 3.44 4.35
C GLN A 160 -14.61 3.89 3.94
N GLU A 161 -14.87 3.98 2.63
CA GLU A 161 -16.20 4.30 2.09
C GLU A 161 -17.24 3.25 2.47
N MET A 162 -16.95 1.96 2.24
CA MET A 162 -17.84 0.86 2.62
C MET A 162 -18.15 0.86 4.12
N TYR A 163 -17.14 1.08 4.98
CA TYR A 163 -17.36 1.17 6.43
C TYR A 163 -18.31 2.33 6.79
N LYS A 164 -18.12 3.50 6.19
CA LYS A 164 -19.02 4.66 6.43
C LYS A 164 -20.45 4.34 6.01
N GLU A 165 -20.63 3.70 4.86
CA GLU A 165 -21.95 3.27 4.40
C GLU A 165 -22.58 2.22 5.34
N ASP A 166 -21.80 1.26 5.82
CA ASP A 166 -22.28 0.20 6.70
C ASP A 166 -22.72 0.77 8.06
N VAL A 167 -21.94 1.67 8.64
CA VAL A 167 -22.32 2.41 9.85
C VAL A 167 -23.58 3.24 9.60
N ARG A 168 -23.66 3.95 8.47
CA ARG A 168 -24.85 4.73 8.09
C ARG A 168 -26.09 3.84 8.02
N LYS A 169 -26.03 2.72 7.31
CA LYS A 169 -27.14 1.75 7.17
C LYS A 169 -27.58 1.20 8.53
N LYS A 170 -26.63 0.91 9.43
CA LYS A 170 -26.94 0.40 10.77
C LYS A 170 -27.67 1.44 11.62
N VAL A 171 -27.15 2.67 11.67
CA VAL A 171 -27.78 3.79 12.38
C VAL A 171 -29.16 4.10 11.79
N SER A 172 -29.30 4.12 10.46
CA SER A 172 -30.60 4.29 9.79
C SER A 172 -31.62 3.25 10.25
N ARG A 173 -31.24 1.97 10.38
CA ARG A 173 -32.15 0.93 10.86
C ARG A 173 -32.54 1.14 12.32
N GLN A 174 -31.59 1.51 13.18
CA GLN A 174 -31.88 1.79 14.59
C GLN A 174 -32.84 2.98 14.75
N ILE A 175 -32.61 4.07 14.00
CA ILE A 175 -33.50 5.23 14.01
C ILE A 175 -34.89 4.85 13.49
N LYS A 176 -34.98 4.11 12.37
CA LYS A 176 -36.29 3.72 11.80
C LYS A 176 -37.11 2.78 12.67
N ILE A 177 -36.49 2.04 13.59
CA ILE A 177 -37.21 1.27 14.62
C ILE A 177 -37.92 2.21 15.62
N VAL A 178 -37.33 3.37 15.90
CA VAL A 178 -37.86 4.35 16.87
C VAL A 178 -38.76 5.38 16.18
N LYS A 179 -38.41 5.79 14.95
CA LYS A 179 -39.09 6.81 14.14
C LYS A 179 -39.12 6.36 12.67
N GLU A 180 -40.24 5.75 12.26
CA GLU A 180 -40.41 5.12 10.95
C GLU A 180 -40.30 6.11 9.77
N ASP A 181 -40.60 7.40 10.01
CA ASP A 181 -40.58 8.50 9.03
C ASP A 181 -39.29 9.33 9.02
N ALA A 182 -38.22 8.88 9.70
CA ALA A 182 -36.94 9.58 9.71
C ALA A 182 -36.34 9.72 8.30
N THR A 183 -36.02 10.95 7.89
CA THR A 183 -35.43 11.25 6.57
C THR A 183 -33.93 10.99 6.55
N GLU A 184 -33.33 10.86 5.36
CA GLU A 184 -31.88 10.66 5.24
C GLU A 184 -31.08 11.84 5.83
N GLU A 185 -31.60 13.06 5.72
CA GLU A 185 -30.97 14.26 6.26
C GLU A 185 -30.95 14.26 7.80
N GLU A 186 -32.03 13.78 8.44
CA GLU A 186 -32.07 13.62 9.90
C GLU A 186 -31.08 12.55 10.37
N ILE A 187 -30.99 11.44 9.65
CA ILE A 187 -30.05 10.35 9.95
C ILE A 187 -28.60 10.85 9.81
N ASP A 188 -28.28 11.60 8.77
CA ASP A 188 -26.94 12.16 8.56
C ASP A 188 -26.58 13.22 9.61
N ALA A 189 -27.54 14.03 10.03
CA ALA A 189 -27.33 15.00 11.11
C ALA A 189 -27.01 14.31 12.44
N ILE A 190 -27.70 13.22 12.77
CA ILE A 190 -27.46 12.42 13.97
C ILE A 190 -26.11 11.69 13.90
N MET A 191 -25.75 11.15 12.72
CA MET A 191 -24.46 10.51 12.50
C MET A 191 -23.27 11.47 12.65
N GLN A 192 -23.47 12.76 12.32
CA GLN A 192 -22.46 13.81 12.51
C GLN A 192 -22.38 14.32 13.95
N SER A 193 -23.49 14.31 14.71
CA SER A 193 -23.53 14.76 16.11
C SER A 193 -23.04 13.69 17.10
N GLU A 194 -23.29 12.40 16.85
CA GLU A 194 -22.90 11.30 17.73
C GLU A 194 -21.48 10.74 17.49
N GLY A 195 -20.58 11.52 16.87
CA GLY A 195 -19.13 11.25 16.91
C GLY A 195 -18.63 9.90 16.31
N GLY A 196 -19.51 9.08 15.72
CA GLY A 196 -19.20 7.68 15.39
C GLY A 196 -18.34 7.46 14.15
N THR A 197 -18.20 8.46 13.28
CA THR A 197 -17.41 8.33 12.04
C THR A 197 -16.51 9.53 11.75
N GLY A 198 -16.91 10.74 12.14
CA GLY A 198 -16.10 11.95 11.92
C GLY A 198 -14.80 11.97 12.73
N ALA A 199 -14.79 11.35 13.92
CA ALA A 199 -13.61 11.29 14.78
C ALA A 199 -12.59 10.20 14.36
N VAL A 200 -13.07 9.13 13.72
CA VAL A 200 -12.27 7.92 13.44
C VAL A 200 -11.39 8.07 12.19
N PHE A 201 -11.77 8.96 11.26
CA PHE A 201 -11.09 9.18 9.98
C PHE A 201 -10.38 10.54 9.85
N LYS A 202 -10.14 11.23 10.95
CA LYS A 202 -9.47 12.54 10.93
C LYS A 202 -7.95 12.44 10.83
#